data_AF-A0A7X0SBX4-F1
#
_entry.id   AF-A0A7X0SBX4-F1
#
_cell.length_a   1.000
_cell.length_b   1.000
_cell.length_c   1.000
_cell.angle_alpha   90.00
_cell.angle_beta   90.00
_cell.angle_gamma   90.00
#
_symmetry.space_group_name_H-M   'P 1'
#
loop_
_entity.id
_entity.type
_entity.pdbx_description
1 polymer ?
#
loop_
_entity_poly.entity_id
_entity_poly.type
_entity_poly.pdbx_seq_one_letter_code
_entity_poly.pdbx_strand_id
1 'polypeptide(L)'
;MADKSEDADGETIDRAKIKKSIAKLEENLKHYDEIETRMDIAGHNEINFTDNDARTVKFGAHQCTDVGYNVQSAVDSKNKLIITFDVGNNSTDHGQLFNMGDKCKKIYNVETLEALADKGYFQISDLEKCDSNGIITYVAKPNYSTQIGDSRYFNNKFKYQKEDNIYICPEGQKLYCITIKEDTKTKNYNNSEACTNCKNKSKCNNAKNEKVMSRDAFSALSATLINRVQDNKKLYSQR
;
A
#
# COMPACT_ATOMS: atom_id res chain seq x y z
N MET A 1 50.52 59.06 5.70
CA MET A 1 49.74 59.60 6.84
C MET A 1 48.40 58.90 6.82
N ALA A 2 48.17 58.08 7.84
CA ALA A 2 46.92 57.46 8.30
C ALA A 2 45.99 56.77 7.26
N ASP A 3 46.18 55.46 7.18
CA ASP A 3 45.15 54.45 6.91
C ASP A 3 44.15 54.46 8.09
N LYS A 4 42.84 54.52 7.81
CA LYS A 4 41.78 54.46 8.83
C LYS A 4 41.07 53.11 8.67
N SER A 5 41.37 52.22 9.61
CA SER A 5 40.71 50.94 9.81
C SER A 5 39.21 51.12 10.08
N GLU A 6 38.39 50.45 9.28
CA GLU A 6 36.99 50.19 9.60
C GLU A 6 36.94 49.14 10.72
N ASP A 7 36.48 49.56 11.90
CA ASP A 7 36.25 48.68 13.04
C ASP A 7 35.08 47.74 12.75
N ALA A 8 35.34 46.44 12.80
CA ALA A 8 34.34 45.39 12.73
C ALA A 8 33.58 45.31 14.06
N ASP A 9 32.25 45.48 13.99
CA ASP A 9 31.33 45.25 15.12
C ASP A 9 31.46 43.81 15.64
N GLY A 10 32.14 43.65 16.78
CA GLY A 10 32.27 42.39 17.49
C GLY A 10 31.01 42.09 18.31
N GLU A 11 30.17 41.19 17.82
CA GLU A 11 29.00 40.67 18.53
C GLU A 11 29.43 40.08 19.90
N THR A 12 28.97 40.69 21.00
CA THR A 12 29.41 40.32 22.35
C THR A 12 28.78 38.99 22.75
N ILE A 13 29.59 37.93 22.85
CA ILE A 13 29.12 36.57 23.16
C ILE A 13 28.65 36.46 24.62
N ASP A 14 27.34 36.37 24.83
CA ASP A 14 26.74 36.15 26.16
C ASP A 14 26.89 34.68 26.60
N ARG A 15 27.98 34.41 27.33
CA ARG A 15 28.31 33.09 27.88
C ARG A 15 27.24 32.54 28.85
N ALA A 16 26.50 33.40 29.55
CA ALA A 16 25.47 32.96 30.50
C ALA A 16 24.24 32.41 29.75
N LYS A 17 23.83 33.10 28.68
CA LYS A 17 22.76 32.64 27.79
C LYS A 17 23.12 31.32 27.11
N ILE A 18 24.38 31.15 26.67
CA ILE A 18 24.87 29.91 26.06
C ILE A 18 24.82 28.75 27.07
N LYS A 19 25.32 28.93 28.30
CA LYS A 19 25.24 27.88 29.34
C LYS A 19 23.81 27.46 29.64
N LYS A 20 22.88 28.40 29.71
CA LYS A 20 21.45 28.12 29.93
C LYS A 20 20.84 27.33 28.76
N SER A 21 21.20 27.67 27.52
CA SER A 21 20.77 26.91 26.34
C SER A 21 21.34 25.49 26.33
N ILE A 22 22.62 25.30 26.70
CA ILE A 22 23.25 23.98 26.79
C ILE A 22 22.51 23.11 27.82
N ALA A 23 22.26 23.63 29.03
CA ALA A 23 21.55 22.90 30.06
C ALA A 23 20.13 22.47 29.61
N LYS A 24 19.41 23.34 28.89
CA LYS A 24 18.10 23.02 28.32
C LYS A 24 18.19 21.93 27.24
N LEU A 25 19.23 21.94 26.42
CA LEU A 25 19.46 20.91 25.41
C LEU A 25 19.79 19.56 26.05
N GLU A 26 20.60 19.55 27.10
CA GLU A 26 20.92 18.32 27.88
C GLU A 26 19.66 17.73 28.55
N GLU A 27 18.78 18.58 29.09
CA GLU A 27 17.50 18.15 29.65
C GLU A 27 16.57 17.57 28.58
N ASN A 28 16.44 18.25 27.44
CA ASN A 28 15.66 17.75 26.31
C ASN A 28 16.20 16.41 25.78
N LEU A 29 17.51 16.23 25.76
CA LEU A 29 18.14 15.00 25.27
C LEU A 29 17.74 13.80 26.14
N LYS A 30 17.84 13.94 27.47
CA LYS A 30 17.37 12.92 28.41
C LYS A 30 15.88 12.61 28.23
N HIS A 31 15.07 13.64 28.04
CA HIS A 31 13.65 13.47 27.80
C HIS A 31 13.35 12.67 26.52
N TYR A 32 14.11 12.91 25.44
CA TYR A 32 13.97 12.14 24.19
C TYR A 32 14.44 10.70 24.34
N ASP A 33 15.53 10.44 25.08
CA ASP A 33 16.01 9.08 25.36
C ASP A 33 14.95 8.26 26.12
N GLU A 34 14.24 8.88 27.07
CA GLU A 34 13.12 8.26 27.79
C GLU A 34 11.93 7.94 26.88
N ILE A 35 11.60 8.85 25.95
CA ILE A 35 10.52 8.65 24.97
C ILE A 35 10.89 7.51 24.02
N GLU A 36 12.13 7.47 23.52
CA GLU A 36 12.61 6.41 22.64
C GLU A 36 12.55 5.04 23.34
N THR A 37 13.00 4.97 24.60
CA THR A 37 12.90 3.75 25.40
C THR A 37 11.44 3.29 25.55
N ARG A 38 10.50 4.22 25.76
CA ARG A 38 9.06 3.91 25.84
C ARG A 38 8.50 3.41 24.51
N MET A 39 8.94 4.00 23.40
CA MET A 39 8.57 3.59 22.04
C MET A 39 9.03 2.16 21.74
N ASP A 40 10.28 1.84 22.10
CA ASP A 40 10.86 0.52 21.91
C ASP A 40 10.14 -0.56 22.73
N ILE A 41 9.85 -0.29 24.02
CA ILE A 41 9.12 -1.22 24.89
C ILE A 41 7.71 -1.48 24.34
N ALA A 42 7.02 -0.43 23.86
CA ALA A 42 5.67 -0.54 23.31
C ALA A 42 5.65 -1.14 21.88
N GLY A 43 6.81 -1.26 21.22
CA GLY A 43 6.90 -1.68 19.82
C GLY A 43 6.20 -0.70 18.87
N HIS A 44 6.23 0.60 19.19
CA HIS A 44 5.54 1.65 18.45
C HIS A 44 6.51 2.72 17.96
N ASN A 45 6.26 3.22 16.75
CA ASN A 45 7.07 4.28 16.15
C ASN A 45 6.54 5.69 16.43
N GLU A 46 5.52 5.82 17.27
CA GLU A 46 4.94 7.10 17.68
C GLU A 46 4.32 7.01 19.08
N ILE A 47 4.33 8.13 19.80
CA ILE A 47 3.64 8.32 21.08
C ILE A 47 2.83 9.60 21.01
N ASN A 48 1.56 9.51 21.41
CA ASN A 48 0.73 10.67 21.67
C ASN A 48 0.70 10.94 23.18
N PHE A 49 1.06 12.15 23.58
CA PHE A 49 1.18 12.55 24.99
C PHE A 49 -0.15 12.80 25.69
N THR A 50 -1.24 13.00 24.94
CA THR A 50 -2.59 13.23 25.47
C THR A 50 -3.36 11.93 25.61
N ASP A 51 -3.35 11.11 24.55
CA ASP A 51 -4.01 9.81 24.49
C ASP A 51 -3.02 8.79 23.91
N ASN A 52 -2.44 7.95 24.78
CA ASN A 52 -1.40 6.99 24.40
C ASN A 52 -1.86 5.94 23.39
N ASP A 53 -3.18 5.73 23.22
CA ASP A 53 -3.72 4.74 22.29
C ASP A 53 -4.06 5.35 20.93
N ALA A 54 -4.21 6.67 20.84
CA ALA A 54 -4.47 7.35 19.57
C ALA A 54 -3.24 7.31 18.66
N ARG A 55 -3.47 7.16 17.35
CA ARG A 55 -2.42 7.07 16.34
C ARG A 55 -2.60 8.10 15.25
N THR A 56 -1.53 8.36 14.51
CA THR A 56 -1.55 9.23 13.35
C THR A 56 -2.27 8.54 12.20
N VAL A 57 -3.43 9.07 11.79
CA VAL A 57 -4.29 8.52 10.73
C VAL A 57 -4.29 9.47 9.53
N LYS A 58 -4.23 8.90 8.32
CA LYS A 58 -4.35 9.67 7.07
C LYS A 58 -5.80 9.71 6.61
N PHE A 59 -6.40 10.90 6.58
CA PHE A 59 -7.76 11.10 6.10
C PHE A 59 -7.80 11.23 4.55
N GLY A 60 -7.32 10.21 3.84
CA GLY A 60 -7.32 10.18 2.37
C GLY A 60 -6.23 11.02 1.71
N ALA A 61 -6.20 11.00 0.37
CA ALA A 61 -5.06 11.50 -0.43
C ALA A 61 -4.90 13.03 -0.46
N HIS A 62 -5.93 13.79 -0.05
CA HIS A 62 -5.97 15.25 -0.12
C HIS A 62 -6.25 15.94 1.21
N GLN A 63 -6.40 15.18 2.30
CA GLN A 63 -6.58 15.77 3.63
C GLN A 63 -5.31 15.58 4.45
N CYS A 64 -5.15 16.45 5.44
CA CYS A 64 -4.05 16.40 6.40
C CYS A 64 -4.10 15.10 7.20
N THR A 65 -2.93 14.73 7.72
CA THR A 65 -2.81 13.70 8.73
C THR A 65 -3.30 14.26 10.06
N ASP A 66 -4.10 13.51 10.80
CA ASP A 66 -4.59 13.90 12.13
C ASP A 66 -4.51 12.70 13.08
N VAL A 67 -4.69 12.93 14.38
CA VAL A 67 -4.62 11.88 15.39
C VAL A 67 -6.01 11.32 15.65
N GLY A 68 -6.15 9.99 15.57
CA GLY A 68 -7.41 9.33 15.89
C GLY A 68 -7.31 7.81 15.90
N TYR A 69 -8.47 7.18 15.80
CA TYR A 69 -8.62 5.73 15.74
C TYR A 69 -9.16 5.34 14.37
N ASN A 70 -8.69 4.22 13.82
CA ASN A 70 -9.24 3.71 12.58
C ASN A 70 -10.40 2.75 12.88
N VAL A 71 -11.63 3.20 12.62
CA VAL A 71 -12.83 2.40 12.85
C VAL A 71 -13.27 1.71 11.57
N GLN A 72 -13.38 0.39 11.65
CA GLN A 72 -13.85 -0.48 10.59
C GLN A 72 -15.29 -0.87 10.89
N SER A 73 -16.20 -0.76 9.93
CA SER A 73 -17.60 -1.13 10.15
C SER A 73 -18.14 -1.96 8.98
N ALA A 74 -19.01 -2.92 9.31
CA ALA A 74 -19.69 -3.76 8.34
C ALA A 74 -21.19 -3.51 8.41
N VAL A 75 -21.82 -3.31 7.25
CA VAL A 75 -23.23 -2.95 7.14
C VAL A 75 -23.96 -4.00 6.31
N ASP A 76 -25.14 -4.38 6.77
CA ASP A 76 -26.02 -5.29 6.06
C ASP A 76 -26.56 -4.65 4.78
N SER A 77 -26.41 -5.34 3.65
CA SER A 77 -26.80 -4.79 2.35
C SER A 77 -28.32 -4.66 2.20
N LYS A 78 -29.10 -5.55 2.85
CA LYS A 78 -30.55 -5.61 2.75
C LYS A 78 -31.26 -4.61 3.67
N ASN A 79 -30.89 -4.59 4.95
CA ASN A 79 -31.56 -3.82 5.99
C ASN A 79 -30.83 -2.52 6.34
N LYS A 80 -29.60 -2.32 5.81
CA LYS A 80 -28.76 -1.14 6.06
C LYS A 80 -28.42 -0.93 7.54
N LEU A 81 -28.37 -2.02 8.30
CA LEU A 81 -28.00 -2.02 9.72
C LEU A 81 -26.52 -2.35 9.88
N ILE A 82 -25.88 -1.71 10.85
CA ILE A 82 -24.50 -2.05 11.24
C ILE A 82 -24.53 -3.43 11.91
N ILE A 83 -23.76 -4.36 11.37
CA ILE A 83 -23.64 -5.74 11.88
C ILE A 83 -22.61 -5.78 13.00
N THR A 84 -21.44 -5.20 12.73
CA THR A 84 -20.30 -5.16 13.64
C THR A 84 -19.40 -3.98 13.29
N PHE A 85 -18.59 -3.58 14.25
CA PHE A 85 -17.48 -2.67 14.04
C PHE A 85 -16.24 -3.18 14.77
N ASP A 86 -15.09 -2.63 14.42
CA ASP A 86 -13.81 -2.89 15.08
C ASP A 86 -12.97 -1.62 15.08
N VAL A 87 -12.21 -1.42 16.15
CA VAL A 87 -11.38 -0.23 16.32
C VAL A 87 -9.94 -0.68 16.29
N GLY A 88 -9.22 -0.24 15.27
CA GLY A 88 -7.81 -0.55 15.07
C GLY A 88 -6.93 0.68 15.16
N ASN A 89 -5.71 0.46 15.62
CA ASN A 89 -4.64 1.46 15.62
C ASN A 89 -3.77 1.40 14.35
N ASN A 90 -4.12 0.52 13.41
CA ASN A 90 -3.50 0.48 12.10
C ASN A 90 -4.05 1.64 11.25
N SER A 91 -3.14 2.49 10.79
CA SER A 91 -3.47 3.64 9.93
C SER A 91 -3.96 3.26 8.53
N THR A 92 -3.97 1.97 8.19
CA THR A 92 -4.40 1.44 6.88
C THR A 92 -5.48 0.37 7.04
N ASP A 93 -6.39 0.29 6.08
CA ASP A 93 -7.44 -0.73 6.03
C ASP A 93 -6.94 -2.13 5.59
N HIS A 94 -5.66 -2.21 5.23
CA HIS A 94 -4.95 -3.45 4.96
C HIS A 94 -5.02 -4.38 6.19
N GLY A 95 -5.44 -5.63 5.97
CA GLY A 95 -5.55 -6.66 7.01
C GLY A 95 -6.95 -6.77 7.62
N GLN A 96 -7.89 -5.89 7.27
CA GLN A 96 -9.19 -5.80 7.95
C GLN A 96 -10.34 -6.49 7.19
N LEU A 97 -10.17 -6.80 5.91
CA LEU A 97 -11.25 -7.37 5.10
C LEU A 97 -11.67 -8.74 5.62
N PHE A 98 -10.70 -9.61 5.85
CA PHE A 98 -10.96 -10.95 6.38
C PHE A 98 -11.50 -10.89 7.81
N ASN A 99 -10.92 -10.04 8.67
CA ASN A 99 -11.34 -9.91 10.06
C ASN A 99 -12.83 -9.52 10.16
N MET A 100 -13.26 -8.52 9.38
CA MET A 100 -14.67 -8.08 9.38
C MET A 100 -15.58 -9.10 8.71
N GLY A 101 -15.15 -9.69 7.61
CA GLY A 101 -15.91 -10.74 6.92
C GLY A 101 -16.16 -11.96 7.82
N ASP A 102 -15.13 -12.42 8.54
CA ASP A 102 -15.22 -13.56 9.46
C ASP A 102 -16.13 -13.25 10.66
N LYS A 103 -16.02 -12.05 11.25
CA LYS A 103 -16.95 -11.61 12.31
C LYS A 103 -18.41 -11.60 11.82
N CYS A 104 -18.67 -11.04 10.64
CA CYS A 104 -20.01 -11.02 10.04
C CYS A 104 -20.53 -12.44 9.78
N LYS A 105 -19.67 -13.31 9.24
CA LYS A 105 -20.00 -14.71 8.96
C LYS A 105 -20.40 -15.47 10.23
N LYS A 106 -19.67 -15.25 11.33
CA LYS A 106 -19.99 -15.81 12.66
C LYS A 106 -21.30 -15.28 13.23
N ILE A 107 -21.55 -13.97 13.11
CA ILE A 107 -22.79 -13.35 13.60
C ILE A 107 -24.01 -13.90 12.85
N TYR A 108 -23.92 -14.00 11.52
CA TYR A 108 -25.00 -14.56 10.71
C TYR A 108 -25.08 -16.08 10.74
N ASN A 109 -24.05 -16.75 11.24
CA ASN A 109 -23.92 -18.20 11.27
C ASN A 109 -24.16 -18.86 9.90
N VAL A 110 -23.49 -18.33 8.87
CA VAL A 110 -23.62 -18.79 7.48
C VAL A 110 -22.32 -19.43 6.98
N GLU A 111 -22.42 -20.38 6.05
CA GLU A 111 -21.24 -21.00 5.42
C GLU A 111 -20.57 -20.11 4.37
N THR A 112 -21.34 -19.23 3.73
CA THR A 112 -20.86 -18.31 2.69
C THR A 112 -21.35 -16.90 2.93
N LEU A 113 -20.50 -15.90 2.68
CA LEU A 113 -20.84 -14.48 2.83
C LEU A 113 -20.32 -13.70 1.63
N GLU A 114 -21.15 -12.84 1.05
CA GLU A 114 -20.70 -11.87 0.03
C GLU A 114 -20.28 -10.56 0.71
N ALA A 115 -19.07 -10.08 0.40
CA ALA A 115 -18.51 -8.87 1.00
C ALA A 115 -18.09 -7.86 -0.09
N LEU A 116 -18.65 -6.66 -0.03
CA LEU A 116 -18.27 -5.54 -0.88
C LEU A 116 -17.37 -4.60 -0.08
N ALA A 117 -16.22 -4.21 -0.64
CA ALA A 117 -15.29 -3.33 0.08
C ALA A 117 -14.52 -2.35 -0.82
N ASP A 118 -13.89 -1.38 -0.16
CA ASP A 118 -13.06 -0.36 -0.78
C ASP A 118 -11.76 -0.87 -1.35
N LYS A 119 -11.24 -0.14 -2.35
CA LYS A 119 -9.92 -0.41 -2.95
C LYS A 119 -8.80 -0.43 -1.90
N GLY A 120 -8.99 0.24 -0.75
CA GLY A 120 -8.07 0.22 0.39
C GLY A 120 -7.97 -1.16 1.05
N TYR A 121 -9.03 -1.97 0.98
CA TYR A 121 -9.06 -3.34 1.48
C TYR A 121 -8.45 -4.36 0.50
N PHE A 122 -7.91 -3.91 -0.64
CA PHE A 122 -7.28 -4.80 -1.60
C PHE A 122 -5.91 -5.26 -1.07
N GLN A 123 -5.92 -6.35 -0.33
CA GLN A 123 -4.73 -7.05 0.12
C GLN A 123 -4.82 -8.53 -0.23
N ILE A 124 -3.80 -9.03 -0.93
CA ILE A 124 -3.78 -10.40 -1.47
C ILE A 124 -3.95 -11.46 -0.37
N SER A 125 -3.24 -11.33 0.75
CA SER A 125 -3.32 -12.30 1.85
C SER A 125 -4.71 -12.36 2.49
N ASP A 126 -5.42 -11.24 2.53
CA ASP A 126 -6.78 -11.20 3.09
C ASP A 126 -7.78 -11.82 2.13
N LEU A 127 -7.64 -11.50 0.83
CA LEU A 127 -8.48 -12.05 -0.22
C LEU A 127 -8.37 -13.59 -0.29
N GLU A 128 -7.16 -14.13 -0.11
CA GLU A 128 -6.92 -15.57 -0.01
C GLU A 128 -7.61 -16.19 1.21
N LYS A 129 -7.47 -15.56 2.38
CA LYS A 129 -8.17 -16.02 3.59
C LYS A 129 -9.68 -15.95 3.43
N CYS A 130 -10.19 -14.91 2.77
CA CYS A 130 -11.62 -14.77 2.47
C CYS A 130 -12.10 -15.91 1.58
N ASP A 131 -11.45 -16.15 0.43
CA ASP A 131 -11.82 -17.21 -0.52
C ASP A 131 -11.76 -18.59 0.16
N SER A 132 -10.71 -18.87 0.95
CA SER A 132 -10.54 -20.12 1.71
C SER A 132 -11.60 -20.32 2.81
N ASN A 133 -12.22 -19.25 3.29
CA ASN A 133 -13.27 -19.29 4.32
C ASN A 133 -14.66 -19.00 3.73
N GLY A 134 -14.88 -19.16 2.42
CA GLY A 134 -16.21 -18.98 1.82
C GLY A 134 -16.72 -17.54 1.83
N ILE A 135 -15.84 -16.55 1.99
CA ILE A 135 -16.18 -15.13 1.89
C ILE A 135 -15.89 -14.68 0.45
N ILE A 136 -16.96 -14.43 -0.31
CA ILE A 136 -16.89 -14.00 -1.70
C ILE A 136 -16.72 -12.48 -1.74
N THR A 137 -15.51 -12.02 -2.05
CA THR A 137 -15.17 -10.60 -2.00
C THR A 137 -15.33 -9.90 -3.36
N TYR A 138 -15.90 -8.70 -3.33
CA TYR A 138 -15.96 -7.76 -4.45
C TYR A 138 -15.13 -6.52 -4.10
N VAL A 139 -13.85 -6.51 -4.49
CA VAL A 139 -12.91 -5.42 -4.17
C VAL A 139 -12.18 -4.98 -5.43
N ALA A 140 -12.26 -3.69 -5.75
CA ALA A 140 -11.56 -3.14 -6.90
C ALA A 140 -10.05 -3.13 -6.67
N LYS A 141 -9.29 -3.64 -7.65
CA LYS A 141 -7.83 -3.56 -7.63
C LYS A 141 -7.38 -2.09 -7.77
N PRO A 142 -6.57 -1.56 -6.84
CA PRO A 142 -5.98 -0.24 -7.00
C PRO A 142 -5.04 -0.23 -8.20
N ASN A 143 -5.23 0.76 -9.08
CA ASN A 143 -4.35 1.00 -10.21
C ASN A 143 -3.15 1.82 -9.73
N TYR A 144 -2.07 1.15 -9.34
CA TYR A 144 -0.79 1.83 -9.14
C TYR A 144 -0.14 2.04 -10.51
N SER A 145 -0.49 3.13 -11.21
CA SER A 145 0.24 3.51 -12.41
C SER A 145 1.56 4.17 -12.01
N THR A 146 2.51 3.39 -11.55
CA THR A 146 3.93 3.79 -11.48
C THR A 146 4.60 3.76 -12.86
N GLN A 147 3.82 3.52 -13.92
CA GLN A 147 4.34 3.29 -15.26
C GLN A 147 4.46 4.61 -16.03
N ILE A 148 5.69 5.10 -16.09
CA ILE A 148 6.13 6.19 -16.93
C ILE A 148 6.39 5.60 -18.32
N GLY A 149 5.66 6.04 -19.35
CA GLY A 149 5.78 5.53 -20.72
C GLY A 149 4.49 5.63 -21.53
N ASP A 150 4.49 5.09 -22.75
CA ASP A 150 3.30 5.07 -23.61
C ASP A 150 2.26 4.09 -23.03
N SER A 151 1.04 4.60 -22.77
CA SER A 151 -0.07 3.85 -22.18
C SER A 151 -0.45 2.56 -22.92
N ARG A 152 -0.06 2.44 -24.20
CA ARG A 152 -0.21 1.21 -24.99
C ARG A 152 0.59 0.02 -24.44
N TYR A 153 1.68 0.28 -23.71
CA TYR A 153 2.60 -0.74 -23.20
C TYR A 153 2.57 -0.88 -21.68
N PHE A 154 1.49 -0.42 -21.05
CA PHE A 154 1.28 -0.66 -19.64
C PHE A 154 1.06 -2.15 -19.36
N ASN A 155 1.47 -2.61 -18.18
CA ASN A 155 1.41 -4.02 -17.77
C ASN A 155 0.01 -4.64 -17.92
N ASN A 156 -1.05 -3.84 -17.75
CA ASN A 156 -2.44 -4.27 -17.92
C ASN A 156 -2.83 -4.55 -19.39
N LYS A 157 -2.02 -4.15 -20.36
CA LYS A 157 -2.22 -4.45 -21.79
C LYS A 157 -1.60 -5.79 -22.20
N PHE A 158 -0.76 -6.39 -21.36
CA PHE A 158 -0.18 -7.71 -21.59
C PHE A 158 -1.18 -8.78 -21.13
N LYS A 159 -1.55 -9.69 -22.03
CA LYS A 159 -2.55 -10.74 -21.75
C LYS A 159 -1.85 -12.04 -21.38
N TYR A 160 -2.21 -12.63 -20.26
CA TYR A 160 -1.70 -13.94 -19.86
C TYR A 160 -2.56 -15.05 -20.46
N GLN A 161 -1.93 -16.04 -21.07
CA GLN A 161 -2.56 -17.29 -21.50
C GLN A 161 -2.12 -18.41 -20.57
N LYS A 162 -3.09 -19.04 -19.90
CA LYS A 162 -2.83 -20.03 -18.85
C LYS A 162 -2.40 -21.38 -19.46
N GLU A 163 -2.96 -21.72 -20.61
CA GLU A 163 -2.77 -22.98 -21.33
C GLU A 163 -1.30 -23.17 -21.70
N ASP A 164 -0.71 -22.12 -22.28
CA ASP A 164 0.67 -22.13 -22.75
C ASP A 164 1.66 -21.55 -21.71
N ASN A 165 1.16 -21.04 -20.58
CA ASN A 165 1.95 -20.31 -19.58
C ASN A 165 2.80 -19.18 -20.21
N ILE A 166 2.18 -18.30 -21.00
CA ILE A 166 2.84 -17.19 -21.70
C ILE A 166 2.10 -15.87 -21.51
N TYR A 167 2.82 -14.77 -21.70
CA TYR A 167 2.21 -13.45 -21.90
C TYR A 167 2.25 -13.05 -23.38
N ILE A 168 1.15 -12.51 -23.88
CA ILE A 168 1.08 -11.85 -25.19
C ILE A 168 1.23 -10.34 -24.98
N CYS A 169 2.23 -9.74 -25.63
CA CYS A 169 2.41 -8.30 -25.61
C CYS A 169 1.45 -7.59 -26.60
N PRO A 170 1.29 -6.25 -26.50
CA PRO A 170 0.44 -5.50 -27.42
C PRO A 170 0.81 -5.63 -28.92
N GLU A 171 2.07 -5.96 -29.22
CA GLU A 171 2.58 -6.23 -30.58
C GLU A 171 2.43 -7.72 -31.00
N GLY A 172 1.73 -8.52 -30.20
CA GLY A 172 1.45 -9.94 -30.49
C GLY A 172 2.59 -10.91 -30.20
N GLN A 173 3.73 -10.45 -29.68
CA GLN A 173 4.86 -11.31 -29.32
C GLN A 173 4.61 -12.07 -28.02
N LYS A 174 5.08 -13.32 -27.97
CA LYS A 174 4.98 -14.21 -26.81
C LYS A 174 6.17 -13.98 -25.86
N LEU A 175 5.89 -13.82 -24.57
CA LEU A 175 6.88 -13.78 -23.49
C LEU A 175 6.81 -15.08 -22.69
N TYR A 176 7.97 -15.69 -22.44
CA TYR A 176 8.09 -16.98 -21.78
C TYR A 176 8.59 -16.81 -20.35
N CYS A 177 8.25 -17.76 -19.47
CA CYS A 177 8.74 -17.75 -18.10
C CYS A 177 10.26 -17.94 -18.07
N ILE A 178 10.97 -16.95 -17.53
CA ILE A 178 12.43 -16.97 -17.34
C ILE A 178 12.84 -17.35 -15.91
N THR A 179 11.89 -17.34 -14.97
CA THR A 179 12.17 -17.77 -13.59
C THR A 179 12.36 -19.29 -13.55
N ILE A 180 13.56 -19.71 -13.14
CA ILE A 180 13.96 -21.13 -13.07
C ILE A 180 13.52 -21.77 -11.74
N LYS A 181 13.54 -21.02 -10.64
CA LYS A 181 13.15 -21.54 -9.32
C LYS A 181 11.64 -21.74 -9.25
N GLU A 182 11.19 -22.96 -8.99
CA GLU A 182 9.76 -23.27 -8.91
C GLU A 182 9.08 -22.64 -7.69
N ASP A 183 9.80 -22.56 -6.57
CA ASP A 183 9.26 -22.17 -5.26
C ASP A 183 9.20 -20.64 -5.03
N THR A 184 9.46 -19.85 -6.07
CA THR A 184 9.37 -18.38 -5.96
C THR A 184 7.92 -17.92 -6.09
N LYS A 185 7.47 -17.10 -5.14
CA LYS A 185 6.15 -16.44 -5.14
C LYS A 185 5.89 -15.55 -6.37
N THR A 186 6.94 -15.18 -7.11
CA THR A 186 6.88 -14.32 -8.29
C THR A 186 7.64 -14.95 -9.45
N LYS A 187 6.95 -15.15 -10.57
CA LYS A 187 7.50 -15.61 -11.84
C LYS A 187 7.68 -14.43 -12.80
N ASN A 188 8.81 -14.38 -13.48
CA ASN A 188 9.14 -13.34 -14.45
C ASN A 188 9.03 -13.90 -15.86
N TYR A 189 8.51 -13.09 -16.77
CA TYR A 189 8.31 -13.44 -18.17
C TYR A 189 9.00 -12.42 -19.07
N ASN A 190 9.75 -12.91 -20.06
CA ASN A 190 10.48 -12.09 -21.02
C ASN A 190 10.64 -12.86 -22.34
N ASN A 191 10.92 -12.13 -23.41
CA ASN A 191 11.45 -12.64 -24.66
C ASN A 191 12.48 -11.63 -25.18
N SER A 192 13.75 -11.85 -24.83
CA SER A 192 14.86 -10.95 -25.15
C SER A 192 15.05 -10.75 -26.65
N GLU A 193 14.87 -11.81 -27.45
CA GLU A 193 15.00 -11.76 -28.90
C GLU A 193 13.90 -10.87 -29.52
N ALA A 194 12.63 -11.13 -29.15
CA ALA A 194 11.51 -10.33 -29.63
C ALA A 194 11.59 -8.87 -29.15
N CYS A 195 12.03 -8.64 -27.91
CA CYS A 195 12.21 -7.30 -27.37
C CYS A 195 13.37 -6.53 -28.02
N THR A 196 14.45 -7.20 -28.41
CA THR A 196 15.60 -6.58 -29.07
C THR A 196 15.28 -6.16 -30.49
N ASN A 197 14.53 -6.98 -31.23
CA ASN A 197 14.10 -6.69 -32.60
C ASN A 197 12.82 -5.83 -32.69
N CYS A 198 12.27 -5.38 -31.56
CA CYS A 198 11.01 -4.63 -31.53
C CYS A 198 11.22 -3.14 -31.90
N LYS A 199 10.52 -2.68 -32.94
CA LYS A 199 10.52 -1.27 -33.39
C LYS A 199 9.98 -0.30 -32.33
N ASN A 200 9.12 -0.77 -31.44
CA ASN A 200 8.49 0.03 -30.38
C ASN A 200 9.18 -0.14 -29.01
N LYS A 201 10.40 -0.71 -28.95
CA LYS A 201 11.16 -0.91 -27.70
C LYS A 201 11.28 0.37 -26.87
N SER A 202 11.57 1.50 -27.52
CA SER A 202 11.70 2.82 -26.88
C SER A 202 10.42 3.35 -26.25
N LYS A 203 9.24 2.88 -26.70
CA LYS A 203 7.92 3.23 -26.15
C LYS A 203 7.45 2.26 -25.06
N CYS A 204 7.92 1.01 -25.14
CA CYS A 204 7.54 -0.07 -24.24
C CYS A 204 8.34 -0.07 -22.93
N ASN A 205 9.61 0.34 -22.98
CA ASN A 205 10.45 0.49 -21.79
C ASN A 205 11.34 1.73 -21.90
N ASN A 206 11.64 2.35 -20.76
CA ASN A 206 12.59 3.47 -20.71
C ASN A 206 14.03 2.93 -20.92
N ALA A 207 14.38 2.85 -22.20
CA ALA A 207 15.69 2.89 -22.85
C ALA A 207 16.84 1.94 -22.44
N LYS A 208 16.85 1.26 -21.29
CA LYS A 208 18.01 0.39 -20.91
C LYS A 208 17.70 -1.06 -20.61
N ASN A 209 16.46 -1.41 -20.25
CA ASN A 209 16.13 -2.77 -19.85
C ASN A 209 15.11 -3.41 -20.81
N GLU A 210 15.11 -4.73 -20.89
CA GLU A 210 14.04 -5.49 -21.55
C GLU A 210 12.75 -5.42 -20.74
N LYS A 211 11.59 -5.57 -21.39
CA LYS A 211 10.31 -5.58 -20.67
C LYS A 211 10.17 -6.91 -19.96
N VAL A 212 10.25 -6.88 -18.64
CA VAL A 212 9.98 -8.06 -17.79
C VAL A 212 8.58 -7.93 -17.21
N MET A 213 7.75 -8.95 -17.45
CA MET A 213 6.43 -9.07 -16.85
C MET A 213 6.53 -9.97 -15.62
N SER A 214 6.32 -9.42 -14.44
CA SER A 214 6.25 -10.21 -13.21
C SER A 214 4.81 -10.62 -12.92
N ARG A 215 4.63 -11.90 -12.61
CA ARG A 215 3.37 -12.52 -12.22
C ARG A 215 3.55 -13.13 -10.84
N ASP A 216 2.80 -12.66 -9.86
CA ASP A 216 2.73 -13.30 -8.55
C ASP A 216 1.87 -14.57 -8.61
N ALA A 217 2.06 -15.48 -7.65
CA ALA A 217 1.22 -16.68 -7.50
C ALA A 217 -0.27 -16.35 -7.42
N PHE A 218 -0.60 -15.15 -6.92
CA PHE A 218 -1.96 -14.68 -6.66
C PHE A 218 -2.60 -13.90 -7.80
N SER A 219 -1.90 -13.77 -8.93
CA SER A 219 -2.38 -13.09 -10.13
C SER A 219 -3.64 -13.73 -10.72
N ALA A 220 -3.79 -15.04 -10.57
CA ALA A 220 -5.01 -15.75 -10.96
C ALA A 220 -6.20 -15.36 -10.07
N LEU A 221 -6.02 -15.36 -8.75
CA LEU A 221 -7.04 -14.91 -7.80
C LEU A 221 -7.42 -13.44 -8.05
N SER A 222 -6.42 -12.58 -8.22
CA SER A 222 -6.62 -11.17 -8.57
C SER A 222 -7.40 -11.00 -9.88
N ALA A 223 -7.10 -11.79 -10.91
CA ALA A 223 -7.82 -11.73 -12.18
C ALA A 223 -9.28 -12.17 -12.02
N THR A 224 -9.53 -13.26 -11.27
CA THR A 224 -10.88 -13.70 -10.94
C THR A 224 -11.66 -12.62 -10.21
N LEU A 225 -11.08 -11.97 -9.20
CA LEU A 225 -11.72 -10.88 -8.47
C LEU A 225 -12.03 -9.67 -9.34
N ILE A 226 -11.09 -9.29 -10.21
CA ILE A 226 -11.31 -8.20 -11.18
C ILE A 226 -12.50 -8.54 -12.08
N ASN A 227 -12.58 -9.77 -12.59
CA ASN A 227 -13.69 -10.21 -13.41
C ASN A 227 -15.00 -10.21 -12.60
N ARG A 228 -15.01 -10.74 -11.37
CA ARG A 228 -16.18 -10.70 -10.46
C ARG A 228 -16.71 -9.26 -10.32
N VAL A 229 -15.84 -8.28 -10.09
CA VAL A 229 -16.22 -6.85 -9.98
C VAL A 229 -16.72 -6.29 -11.31
N GLN A 230 -16.10 -6.64 -12.43
CA GLN A 230 -16.52 -6.18 -13.77
C GLN A 230 -17.87 -6.75 -14.20
N ASP A 231 -18.12 -8.03 -13.92
CA ASP A 231 -19.36 -8.72 -14.24
C ASP A 231 -20.50 -8.25 -13.33
N ASN A 232 -20.17 -7.85 -12.09
CA ASN A 232 -21.14 -7.43 -11.07
C ASN A 232 -21.05 -5.93 -10.75
N LYS A 233 -20.81 -5.08 -11.76
CA LYS A 233 -20.70 -3.61 -11.57
C LYS A 233 -21.89 -3.00 -10.84
N LYS A 234 -23.12 -3.45 -11.14
CA LYS A 234 -24.34 -2.96 -10.48
C LYS A 234 -24.39 -3.31 -8.99
N LEU A 235 -23.86 -4.46 -8.61
CA LEU A 235 -23.76 -4.87 -7.21
C LEU A 235 -22.66 -4.04 -6.53
N TYR A 236 -21.49 -3.92 -7.15
CA TYR A 236 -20.37 -3.15 -6.59
C TYR A 236 -20.71 -1.67 -6.36
N SER A 237 -21.57 -1.07 -7.19
CA SER A 237 -22.03 0.31 -6.99
C SER A 237 -22.94 0.53 -5.78
N GLN A 238 -23.38 -0.53 -5.10
CA GLN A 238 -24.23 -0.45 -3.90
C GLN A 238 -23.43 -0.45 -2.58
N ARG A 239 -22.11 -0.55 -2.68
CA ARG A 239 -21.17 -0.48 -1.56
C ARG A 239 -21.25 0.88 -0.86
#